data_AF-A0A6G7J3F8-F1
#
_entry.id   AF-A0A6G7J3F8-F1
#
_cell.length_a   1.000
_cell.length_b   1.000
_cell.length_c   1.000
_cell.angle_alpha   90.00
_cell.angle_beta   90.00
_cell.angle_gamma   90.00
#
_symmetry.space_group_name_H-M   'P 1'
#
loop_
_entity.id
_entity.type
_entity.pdbx_description
1 polymer ?
#
loop_
_entity_poly.entity_id
_entity_poly.type
_entity_poly.pdbx_seq_one_letter_code
_entity_poly.pdbx_strand_id
1 'polypeptide(L)'
;MYNTRDIKLKDIIIEVICLLHAILFVYAATSKLMDFQQFKEQLGQSDMVLGNENWVAWLVPVLELVLGIFLLMRPYRLFALYGSLALMTLFSAYIIVVLNFSNHIPCSCGGIISTMGWETHLVFNACWMALTLTGIALMENKGK
;
A
#
# COMPACT_ATOMS: atom_id res chain seq x y z
N MET A 1 28.50 -20.03 -12.92
CA MET A 1 29.12 -18.73 -13.27
C MET A 1 27.97 -17.75 -13.50
N TYR A 2 27.65 -16.88 -12.54
CA TYR A 2 26.56 -15.91 -12.68
C TYR A 2 26.98 -14.82 -13.69
N ASN A 3 26.11 -14.52 -14.65
CA ASN A 3 26.35 -13.49 -15.66
C ASN A 3 26.17 -12.10 -15.03
N THR A 4 27.17 -11.23 -15.15
CA THR A 4 27.15 -9.86 -14.60
C THR A 4 26.00 -8.99 -15.13
N ARG A 5 25.42 -9.33 -16.28
CA ARG A 5 24.21 -8.66 -16.80
C ARG A 5 22.97 -8.97 -15.95
N ASP A 6 22.84 -10.19 -15.44
CA ASP A 6 21.68 -10.61 -14.65
C ASP A 6 21.64 -9.89 -13.29
N ILE A 7 22.81 -9.62 -12.70
CA ILE A 7 22.93 -8.87 -11.44
C ILE A 7 22.42 -7.43 -11.63
N LYS A 8 22.81 -6.77 -12.74
CA LYS A 8 22.37 -5.40 -13.05
C LYS A 8 20.87 -5.34 -13.35
N LEU A 9 20.31 -6.33 -14.06
CA LEU A 9 18.89 -6.34 -14.37
C LEU A 9 18.02 -6.52 -13.12
N LYS A 10 18.40 -7.43 -12.21
CA LYS A 10 17.72 -7.61 -10.92
C LYS A 10 17.68 -6.32 -10.10
N ASP A 11 18.80 -5.60 -10.06
CA ASP A 11 18.90 -4.33 -9.32
C ASP A 11 18.00 -3.24 -9.89
N ILE A 12 17.94 -3.14 -11.22
CA ILE A 12 17.01 -2.21 -11.90
C ILE A 12 15.56 -2.58 -11.58
N ILE A 13 15.20 -3.87 -11.63
CA ILE A 13 13.84 -4.32 -11.32
C ILE A 13 13.46 -3.97 -9.88
N ILE A 14 14.33 -4.23 -8.91
CA ILE A 14 14.08 -3.89 -7.49
C ILE A 14 13.91 -2.37 -7.34
N GLU A 15 14.76 -1.58 -7.99
CA GLU A 15 14.70 -0.11 -7.92
C GLU A 15 13.39 0.43 -8.52
N VAL A 16 12.95 -0.10 -9.66
CA VAL A 16 11.66 0.24 -10.28
C VAL A 16 10.51 -0.14 -9.36
N ILE A 17 10.49 -1.35 -8.78
CA ILE A 17 9.43 -1.78 -7.87
C ILE A 17 9.35 -0.85 -6.64
N CYS A 18 10.49 -0.50 -6.05
CA CYS A 18 10.55 0.39 -4.88
C CYS A 18 10.06 1.79 -5.23
N LEU A 19 10.47 2.34 -6.37
CA LEU A 19 10.04 3.67 -6.83
C LEU A 19 8.54 3.72 -7.11
N LEU A 20 7.99 2.69 -7.76
CA LEU A 20 6.55 2.59 -8.02
C LEU A 20 5.74 2.57 -6.72
N HIS A 21 6.15 1.77 -5.73
CA HIS A 21 5.48 1.75 -4.42
C HIS A 21 5.63 3.06 -3.67
N ALA A 22 6.81 3.69 -3.73
CA ALA A 22 7.04 4.98 -3.07
C ALA A 22 6.11 6.07 -3.64
N ILE A 23 5.99 6.16 -4.97
CA ILE A 23 5.06 7.08 -5.63
C ILE A 23 3.62 6.79 -5.22
N LEU A 24 3.22 5.51 -5.24
CA LEU A 24 1.88 5.10 -4.84
C LEU A 24 1.55 5.55 -3.43
N PHE A 25 2.42 5.26 -2.46
CA PHE A 25 2.16 5.60 -1.07
C PHE A 25 2.18 7.09 -0.79
N VAL A 26 3.10 7.84 -1.41
CA VAL A 26 3.12 9.30 -1.28
C VAL A 26 1.83 9.89 -1.85
N TYR A 27 1.40 9.43 -3.02
CA TYR A 27 0.13 9.84 -3.62
C TYR A 27 -1.06 9.52 -2.71
N ALA A 28 -1.16 8.28 -2.23
CA ALA A 28 -2.26 7.80 -1.41
C ALA A 28 -2.32 8.48 -0.04
N ALA A 29 -1.18 8.79 0.57
CA ALA A 29 -1.13 9.51 1.83
C ALA A 29 -1.51 10.99 1.63
N THR A 30 -0.98 11.62 0.57
CA THR A 30 -1.24 13.03 0.28
C THR A 30 -2.73 13.24 -0.02
N SER A 31 -3.36 12.37 -0.80
CA SER A 31 -4.80 12.47 -1.07
C SER A 31 -5.64 12.36 0.21
N LYS A 32 -5.30 11.44 1.11
CA LYS A 32 -5.97 11.31 2.42
C LYS A 32 -5.75 12.51 3.33
N LEU A 33 -4.56 13.11 3.31
CA LEU A 33 -4.25 14.28 4.15
C LEU A 33 -4.89 15.56 3.61
N MET A 34 -5.00 15.71 2.29
CA MET A 34 -5.70 16.84 1.68
C MET A 34 -7.19 16.83 2.01
N ASP A 35 -7.83 15.67 1.92
CA ASP A 35 -9.25 15.48 2.23
C ASP A 35 -9.46 14.75 3.57
N PHE A 36 -8.68 15.13 4.59
CA PHE A 36 -8.62 14.42 5.88
C PHE A 36 -9.98 14.27 6.57
N GLN A 37 -10.77 15.34 6.58
CA GLN A 37 -12.10 15.32 7.21
C GLN A 37 -13.01 14.30 6.52
N GLN A 38 -12.99 14.24 5.19
CA GLN A 38 -13.78 13.28 4.42
C GLN A 38 -13.29 11.85 4.64
N PHE A 39 -11.98 11.63 4.64
CA PHE A 39 -11.40 10.31 4.94
C PHE A 39 -11.80 9.83 6.34
N LYS A 40 -11.74 10.71 7.34
CA LYS A 40 -12.16 10.41 8.72
C LYS A 40 -13.65 10.09 8.81
N GLU A 41 -14.51 10.85 8.15
CA GLU A 41 -15.96 10.59 8.12
C GLU A 41 -16.28 9.23 7.50
N GLN A 42 -15.55 8.83 6.45
CA GLN A 42 -15.69 7.51 5.85
C GLN A 42 -15.28 6.36 6.75
N LEU A 43 -14.18 6.55 7.49
CA LEU A 43 -13.78 5.60 8.51
C LEU A 43 -14.84 5.50 9.61
N GLY A 44 -15.46 6.62 9.97
CA GLY A 44 -16.56 6.65 10.95
C GLY A 44 -17.87 5.99 10.47
N GLN A 45 -18.05 5.82 9.15
CA GLN A 45 -19.17 5.04 8.59
C GLN A 45 -18.91 3.53 8.58
N SER A 46 -17.67 3.10 8.84
CA SER A 46 -17.30 1.70 8.91
C SER A 46 -17.48 1.19 10.34
N ASP A 47 -18.42 0.25 10.54
CA ASP A 47 -18.69 -0.37 11.84
C ASP A 47 -17.43 -0.97 12.49
N MET A 48 -16.45 -1.38 11.68
CA MET A 48 -15.17 -1.93 12.16
C MET A 48 -14.25 -0.89 12.83
N VAL A 49 -14.34 0.37 12.40
CA VAL A 49 -13.43 1.46 12.82
C VAL A 49 -14.15 2.47 13.71
N LEU A 50 -15.46 2.29 13.92
CA LEU A 50 -16.30 3.14 14.76
C LEU A 50 -15.69 3.34 16.16
N GLY A 51 -15.51 4.61 16.55
CA GLY A 51 -14.90 5.03 17.81
C GLY A 51 -13.37 5.20 17.75
N ASN A 52 -12.72 4.70 16.70
CA ASN A 52 -11.26 4.79 16.47
C ASN A 52 -10.90 5.54 15.18
N GLU A 53 -11.88 6.09 14.46
CA GLU A 53 -11.70 6.74 13.17
C GLU A 53 -10.66 7.86 13.20
N ASN A 54 -10.56 8.61 14.30
CA ASN A 54 -9.58 9.68 14.43
C ASN A 54 -8.13 9.16 14.48
N TRP A 55 -7.91 8.05 15.19
CA TRP A 55 -6.59 7.43 15.30
C TRP A 55 -6.19 6.78 13.97
N VAL A 56 -7.11 6.04 13.36
CA VAL A 56 -6.87 5.37 12.08
C VAL A 56 -6.67 6.38 10.94
N ALA A 57 -7.42 7.49 10.94
CA ALA A 57 -7.30 8.55 9.95
C ALA A 57 -5.90 9.17 9.90
N TRP A 58 -5.21 9.24 11.05
CA TRP A 58 -3.81 9.69 11.13
C TRP A 58 -2.81 8.56 10.88
N LEU A 59 -3.05 7.39 11.45
CA LEU A 59 -2.10 6.28 11.40
C LEU A 59 -1.85 5.82 9.96
N VAL A 60 -2.91 5.71 9.16
CA VAL A 60 -2.83 5.18 7.80
C VAL A 60 -1.94 6.05 6.89
N PRO A 61 -2.18 7.37 6.71
CA PRO A 61 -1.30 8.21 5.89
C PRO A 61 0.13 8.29 6.42
N VAL A 62 0.32 8.26 7.74
CA VAL A 62 1.67 8.29 8.34
C VAL A 62 2.44 7.01 7.99
N LEU A 63 1.81 5.83 8.10
CA LEU A 63 2.44 4.57 7.72
C LEU A 63 2.76 4.54 6.22
N GLU A 64 1.85 5.03 5.38
CA GLU A 64 2.08 5.15 3.92
C GLU A 64 3.31 6.02 3.63
N LEU A 65 3.42 7.21 4.23
CA LEU A 65 4.59 8.08 4.04
C LEU A 65 5.89 7.46 4.56
N VAL A 66 5.87 6.84 5.75
CA VAL A 66 7.05 6.20 6.35
C VAL A 66 7.55 5.06 5.46
N LEU A 67 6.65 4.19 5.00
CA LEU A 67 7.01 3.11 4.08
C LEU A 67 7.50 3.66 2.74
N GLY A 68 6.85 4.70 2.20
CA GLY A 68 7.27 5.38 0.99
C GLY A 68 8.70 5.92 1.07
N ILE A 69 9.07 6.56 2.20
CA ILE A 69 10.43 7.04 2.45
C ILE A 69 11.41 5.87 2.57
N PHE A 70 11.07 4.83 3.33
CA PHE A 70 11.96 3.68 3.53
C PHE A 70 12.23 2.90 2.24
N LEU A 71 11.29 2.86 1.29
CA LEU A 71 11.51 2.27 -0.03
C LEU A 71 12.58 3.02 -0.85
N LEU A 72 12.74 4.33 -0.64
CA LEU A 72 13.79 5.13 -1.30
C LEU A 72 15.16 4.88 -0.67
N MET A 73 15.20 4.48 0.60
CA MET A 73 16.44 4.23 1.34
C MET A 73 16.91 2.78 1.20
N ARG A 74 18.01 2.56 0.48
CA ARG A 74 18.60 1.24 0.23
C ARG A 74 18.64 0.27 1.42
N PRO A 75 19.10 0.65 2.64
CA PRO A 75 19.18 -0.30 3.76
C PRO A 75 17.80 -0.74 4.28
N TYR A 76 16.76 0.06 4.07
CA TYR A 76 15.41 -0.22 4.59
C TYR A 76 14.47 -0.84 3.56
N ARG A 77 14.91 -1.01 2.30
CA ARG A 77 14.05 -1.51 1.21
C ARG A 77 13.36 -2.84 1.51
N LEU A 78 14.09 -3.83 2.04
CA LEU A 78 13.50 -5.14 2.33
C LEU A 78 12.42 -5.04 3.43
N PHE A 79 12.73 -4.32 4.51
CA PHE A 79 11.77 -4.03 5.58
C PHE A 79 10.53 -3.29 5.04
N ALA A 80 10.74 -2.27 4.21
CA ALA A 80 9.68 -1.48 3.62
C ALA A 80 8.83 -2.29 2.64
N LEU A 81 9.40 -3.24 1.89
CA LEU A 81 8.66 -4.16 1.03
C LEU A 81 7.77 -5.11 1.87
N TYR A 82 8.27 -5.68 2.97
CA TYR A 82 7.42 -6.45 3.88
C TYR A 82 6.30 -5.60 4.50
N GLY A 83 6.62 -4.38 4.92
CA GLY A 83 5.63 -3.42 5.41
C GLY A 83 4.59 -3.06 4.34
N SER A 84 5.01 -2.91 3.08
CA SER A 84 4.12 -2.67 1.95
C SER A 84 3.16 -3.84 1.73
N LEU A 85 3.68 -5.07 1.78
CA LEU A 85 2.87 -6.29 1.66
C LEU A 85 1.84 -6.40 2.79
N ALA A 86 2.28 -6.14 4.02
CA ALA A 86 1.40 -6.15 5.20
C ALA A 86 0.30 -5.09 5.09
N LEU A 87 0.66 -3.85 4.72
CA LEU A 87 -0.30 -2.76 4.57
C LEU A 87 -1.32 -3.05 3.45
N MET A 88 -0.86 -3.52 2.28
CA MET A 88 -1.73 -3.92 1.16
C MET A 88 -2.67 -5.07 1.53
N THR A 89 -2.17 -6.03 2.31
CA THR A 89 -2.99 -7.15 2.81
C THR A 89 -4.05 -6.67 3.77
N LEU A 90 -3.70 -5.79 4.73
CA LEU A 90 -4.63 -5.21 5.68
C LEU A 90 -5.73 -4.39 4.98
N PHE A 91 -5.35 -3.55 4.02
CA PHE A 91 -6.32 -2.82 3.20
C PHE A 91 -7.24 -3.75 2.42
N SER A 92 -6.71 -4.81 1.81
CA SER A 92 -7.53 -5.76 1.04
C SER A 92 -8.48 -6.54 1.95
N ALA A 93 -8.01 -6.98 3.12
CA ALA A 93 -8.85 -7.62 4.13
C ALA A 93 -9.98 -6.69 4.59
N TYR A 94 -9.67 -5.41 4.85
CA TYR A 94 -10.67 -4.40 5.19
C TYR A 94 -11.75 -4.28 4.11
N ILE A 95 -11.35 -4.16 2.83
CA ILE A 95 -12.30 -4.06 1.72
C ILE A 95 -13.19 -5.32 1.63
N ILE A 96 -12.60 -6.51 1.74
CA ILE A 96 -13.35 -7.78 1.72
C ILE A 96 -14.38 -7.81 2.85
N VAL A 97 -14.00 -7.40 4.07
CA VAL A 97 -14.93 -7.40 5.19
C VAL A 97 -16.07 -6.40 4.97
N VAL A 98 -15.76 -5.18 4.53
CA VAL A 98 -16.79 -4.17 4.23
C VAL A 98 -17.76 -4.65 3.15
N LEU A 99 -17.26 -5.28 2.07
CA LEU A 99 -18.11 -5.76 0.98
C LEU A 99 -19.01 -6.94 1.36
N ASN A 100 -18.58 -7.81 2.28
CA ASN A 100 -19.31 -9.04 2.62
C ASN A 100 -20.14 -8.93 3.90
N PHE A 101 -19.76 -8.05 4.83
CA PHE A 101 -20.34 -8.01 6.17
C PHE A 101 -20.92 -6.65 6.58
N SER A 102 -20.72 -5.59 5.79
CA SER A 102 -21.33 -4.28 6.08
C SER A 102 -22.71 -4.16 5.44
N ASN A 103 -23.68 -3.67 6.21
CA ASN A 103 -25.02 -3.36 5.70
C ASN A 103 -25.03 -2.09 4.82
N HIS A 104 -24.02 -1.22 4.96
CA HIS A 104 -23.86 0.00 4.18
C HIS A 104 -22.42 0.12 3.68
N ILE A 105 -22.26 0.27 2.37
CA ILE A 105 -20.95 0.46 1.74
C ILE A 105 -20.66 1.97 1.73
N PRO A 106 -19.59 2.46 2.40
CA PRO A 106 -19.28 3.88 2.42
C PRO A 106 -18.87 4.39 1.03
N CYS A 107 -18.97 5.71 0.80
CA CYS A 107 -18.32 6.33 -0.37
C CYS A 107 -16.85 5.90 -0.41
N SER A 108 -16.31 5.62 -1.60
CA SER A 108 -14.87 5.65 -1.80
C SER A 108 -14.47 7.09 -2.09
N CYS A 109 -13.91 7.82 -1.11
CA CYS A 109 -13.41 9.18 -1.33
C CYS A 109 -11.95 9.24 -0.85
N GLY A 110 -11.01 9.33 -1.80
CA GLY A 110 -9.57 9.06 -1.61
C GLY A 110 -8.69 9.47 -2.81
N GLY A 111 -9.18 10.40 -3.64
CA GLY A 111 -8.50 10.87 -4.86
C GLY A 111 -8.84 10.06 -6.13
N ILE A 112 -7.91 9.92 -7.07
CA ILE A 112 -8.07 9.13 -8.32
C ILE A 112 -8.36 7.66 -8.00
N ILE A 113 -7.90 7.18 -6.85
CA ILE A 113 -8.17 5.83 -6.37
C ILE A 113 -9.67 5.70 -5.98
N SER A 114 -10.35 6.79 -5.66
CA SER A 114 -11.75 6.78 -5.23
C SER A 114 -12.78 6.67 -6.37
N THR A 115 -12.34 6.88 -7.62
CA THR A 115 -13.16 6.60 -8.80
C THR A 115 -13.14 5.13 -9.20
N MET A 116 -12.23 4.33 -8.62
CA MET A 116 -12.22 2.87 -8.78
C MET A 116 -13.24 2.23 -7.83
N GLY A 117 -14.08 1.33 -8.34
CA GLY A 117 -14.98 0.54 -7.50
C GLY A 117 -14.22 -0.40 -6.57
N TRP A 118 -14.81 -0.78 -5.44
CA TRP A 118 -14.16 -1.59 -4.39
C TRP A 118 -13.55 -2.90 -4.90
N GLU A 119 -14.21 -3.60 -5.84
CA GLU A 119 -13.64 -4.81 -6.45
C GLU A 119 -12.41 -4.50 -7.32
N THR A 120 -12.42 -3.37 -8.03
CA THR A 120 -11.27 -2.90 -8.81
C THR A 120 -10.09 -2.56 -7.89
N HIS A 121 -10.34 -2.02 -6.70
CA HIS A 121 -9.29 -1.82 -5.69
C HIS A 121 -8.67 -3.13 -5.22
N LEU A 122 -9.45 -4.18 -5.03
CA LEU A 122 -8.90 -5.49 -4.64
C LEU A 122 -7.95 -6.03 -5.71
N VAL A 123 -8.33 -5.92 -6.98
CA VAL A 123 -7.45 -6.29 -8.10
C VAL A 123 -6.21 -5.40 -8.14
N PHE A 124 -6.36 -4.10 -7.94
CA PHE A 124 -5.25 -3.16 -7.87
C PHE A 124 -4.26 -3.55 -6.76
N ASN A 125 -4.74 -3.75 -5.53
CA ASN A 125 -3.91 -4.19 -4.40
C ASN A 125 -3.25 -5.55 -4.68
N ALA A 126 -3.95 -6.50 -5.30
CA ALA A 126 -3.38 -7.80 -5.68
C ALA A 126 -2.21 -7.66 -6.67
N CYS A 127 -2.32 -6.77 -7.65
CA CYS A 127 -1.22 -6.45 -8.56
C CYS A 127 -0.01 -5.87 -7.82
N TRP A 128 -0.24 -4.94 -6.88
CA TRP A 128 0.85 -4.39 -6.06
C TRP A 128 1.49 -5.44 -5.17
N MET A 129 0.70 -6.29 -4.51
CA MET A 129 1.22 -7.41 -3.71
C MET A 129 2.09 -8.36 -4.54
N ALA A 130 1.70 -8.69 -5.76
CA ALA A 130 2.51 -9.51 -6.66
C ALA A 130 3.85 -8.85 -7.01
N LEU A 131 3.86 -7.54 -7.27
CA LEU A 131 5.10 -6.77 -7.46
C LEU A 131 5.94 -6.76 -6.18
N THR A 132 5.34 -6.58 -5.01
CA THR A 132 6.05 -6.60 -3.72
C THR A 132 6.72 -7.94 -3.48
N LEU A 133 6.00 -9.05 -3.69
CA LEU A 133 6.53 -10.42 -3.55
C LEU A 133 7.69 -10.68 -4.50
N THR A 134 7.59 -10.19 -5.74
CA THR A 134 8.69 -10.26 -6.72
C THR A 134 9.92 -9.49 -6.23
N GLY A 135 9.72 -8.28 -5.69
CA GLY A 135 10.80 -7.47 -5.11
C GLY A 135 11.49 -8.17 -3.93
N ILE A 136 10.71 -8.75 -3.00
CA ILE A 136 11.22 -9.50 -1.85
C ILE A 136 12.04 -10.71 -2.32
N ALA A 137 11.48 -11.53 -3.21
CA ALA A 137 12.15 -12.72 -3.73
C ALA A 137 13.47 -12.37 -4.43
N LEU A 138 13.52 -11.27 -5.18
CA LEU A 138 14.75 -10.81 -5.82
C LEU A 138 15.80 -10.30 -4.81
N MET A 139 15.36 -9.62 -3.75
CA MET A 139 16.25 -9.11 -2.70
C MET A 139 16.84 -10.22 -1.83
N GLU A 140 16.04 -11.19 -1.40
CA GLU A 140 16.51 -12.31 -0.57
C GLU A 140 17.48 -13.22 -1.32
N ASN A 141 17.24 -13.46 -2.61
CA ASN A 141 18.15 -14.21 -3.47
C ASN A 141 19.49 -13.51 -3.71
N LYS A 142 19.60 -12.22 -3.36
CA LYS A 142 20.86 -11.45 -3.43
C LYS A 142 21.70 -11.56 -2.15
N GLY A 143 21.07 -11.96 -1.04
CA GLY A 143 21.72 -12.16 0.26
C GLY A 143 22.26 -13.58 0.50
N LYS A 144 22.00 -14.50 -0.45
CA LYS A 144 22.58 -15.85 -0.51
C LYS A 144 23.63 -15.90 -1.62
#